data_AF-R7V1F4-F1
#
_entry.id   AF-R7V1F4-F1
#
_cell.length_a   1.000
_cell.length_b   1.000
_cell.length_c   1.000
_cell.angle_alpha   90.00
_cell.angle_beta   90.00
_cell.angle_gamma   90.00
#
_symmetry.space_group_name_H-M   'P 1'
#
loop_
_entity.id
_entity.type
_entity.pdbx_description
1 polymer ?
#
loop_
_entity_poly.entity_id
_entity_poly.type
_entity_poly.pdbx_seq_one_letter_code
_entity_poly.pdbx_strand_id
1 'polypeptide(L)'
;MAFLDVVRSLLLVVISPQCFDKFFEEFDFLDGPCLKMTISKCLGYGIILGSLLVKVPQLVKILGAKSAEGISIISTTLELLAVVSTLCYSYSKNYPFSSYGDSVFLLLQTAAIAFLVLFYGGRPAAALAYTAALAASVAVLMSPVAPEQVLWAMQASVLLTVICARSIQAFANFRNGHTGQLSIVTFLLLFFGSLARIFTSIQETGDSTIVANYVASTLCNAMIVAQIFYYWSSTQKKLKKA
;
A
#
# COMPACT_ATOMS: atom_id res chain seq x y z
N MET A 1 1.89 -12.27 -36.08
CA MET A 1 3.10 -11.55 -35.65
C MET A 1 2.75 -10.59 -34.51
N ALA A 2 1.90 -9.57 -34.72
CA ALA A 2 1.50 -8.63 -33.66
C ALA A 2 1.01 -9.24 -32.33
N PHE A 3 0.20 -10.31 -32.34
CA PHE A 3 -0.24 -10.97 -31.09
C PHE A 3 0.91 -11.62 -30.31
N LEU A 4 1.84 -12.29 -31.00
CA LEU A 4 3.00 -12.92 -30.38
C LEU A 4 3.98 -11.87 -29.84
N ASP A 5 4.12 -10.74 -30.54
CA ASP A 5 4.94 -9.62 -30.09
C ASP A 5 4.35 -8.96 -28.83
N VAL A 6 3.03 -8.77 -28.78
CA VAL A 6 2.33 -8.27 -27.58
C VAL A 6 2.48 -9.24 -26.41
N VAL A 7 2.28 -10.54 -26.65
CA VAL A 7 2.47 -11.57 -25.61
C VAL A 7 3.92 -11.59 -25.13
N ARG A 8 4.90 -11.48 -26.02
CA ARG A 8 6.31 -11.40 -25.66
C ARG A 8 6.62 -10.14 -24.86
N SER A 9 6.10 -8.98 -25.25
CA SER A 9 6.26 -7.74 -24.49
C SER A 9 5.64 -7.83 -23.09
N LEU A 10 4.45 -8.43 -22.95
CA LEU A 10 3.82 -8.65 -21.65
C LEU A 10 4.59 -9.67 -20.79
N LEU A 11 5.11 -10.73 -21.40
CA LEU A 11 5.95 -11.70 -20.71
C LEU A 11 7.26 -11.07 -20.24
N LEU A 12 7.88 -10.19 -21.01
CA LEU A 12 9.12 -9.51 -20.64
C LEU A 12 8.96 -8.49 -19.50
N VAL A 13 7.73 -8.03 -19.24
CA VAL A 13 7.41 -7.21 -18.06
C VAL A 13 7.55 -8.03 -16.77
N VAL A 14 7.16 -9.31 -16.82
CA VAL A 14 7.11 -10.24 -15.68
C VAL A 14 8.35 -11.15 -15.58
N ILE A 15 8.90 -11.57 -16.72
CA ILE A 15 10.02 -12.50 -16.84
C ILE A 15 11.19 -11.71 -17.44
N SER A 16 12.34 -11.68 -16.76
CA SER A 16 13.53 -11.03 -17.34
C SER A 16 13.98 -11.76 -18.61
N PRO A 17 14.65 -11.11 -19.57
CA PRO A 17 15.13 -11.79 -20.78
C PRO A 17 15.94 -13.06 -20.48
N GLN A 18 16.83 -12.97 -19.47
CA GLN A 18 17.65 -14.09 -19.00
C GLN A 18 16.82 -15.26 -18.46
N CYS A 19 15.69 -14.98 -17.82
CA CYS A 19 14.79 -16.01 -17.33
C CYS A 19 13.84 -16.52 -18.42
N PHE A 20 13.56 -15.70 -19.43
CA PHE A 20 12.79 -16.10 -20.60
C PHE A 20 13.55 -17.16 -21.39
N ASP A 21 14.84 -16.93 -21.64
CA ASP A 21 15.69 -17.88 -22.35
C ASP A 21 15.81 -19.19 -21.57
N LYS A 22 16.04 -19.13 -20.25
CA LYS A 22 16.05 -20.33 -19.38
C LYS A 22 14.74 -21.12 -19.40
N PHE A 23 13.58 -20.45 -19.37
CA PHE A 23 12.29 -21.13 -19.34
C PHE A 23 11.85 -21.66 -20.69
N PHE A 24 12.07 -20.92 -21.76
CA PHE A 24 11.49 -21.20 -23.07
C PHE A 24 12.48 -21.74 -24.10
N GLU A 25 13.78 -21.50 -23.92
CA GLU A 25 14.83 -22.06 -24.77
C GLU A 25 15.52 -23.26 -24.10
N GLU A 26 15.83 -23.19 -22.80
CA GLU A 26 16.49 -24.28 -22.06
C GLU A 26 15.51 -25.27 -21.38
N PHE A 27 14.21 -24.95 -21.35
CA PHE A 27 13.14 -25.71 -20.67
C PHE A 27 13.38 -25.96 -19.16
N ASP A 28 14.20 -25.14 -18.50
CA ASP A 28 14.45 -25.22 -17.06
C ASP A 28 13.46 -24.35 -16.27
N PHE A 29 12.21 -24.80 -16.22
CA PHE A 29 11.12 -24.10 -15.53
C PHE A 29 11.30 -24.00 -14.00
N LEU A 30 12.24 -24.74 -13.41
CA LEU A 30 12.47 -24.82 -11.97
C LEU A 30 13.78 -24.15 -11.52
N ASP A 31 14.42 -23.36 -12.39
CA ASP A 31 15.54 -22.51 -12.00
C ASP A 31 15.12 -21.62 -10.83
N GLY A 32 15.63 -21.95 -9.64
CA GLY A 32 15.21 -21.35 -8.37
C GLY A 32 15.24 -19.81 -8.36
N PRO A 33 16.32 -19.17 -8.85
CA PRO A 33 16.39 -17.71 -8.99
C PRO A 33 15.32 -17.14 -9.93
N CYS A 34 15.18 -17.68 -11.14
CA CYS A 34 14.22 -17.19 -12.13
C CYS A 34 12.77 -17.39 -11.71
N LEU A 35 12.47 -18.53 -11.07
CA LEU A 35 11.13 -18.83 -10.56
C LEU A 35 10.74 -17.85 -9.44
N LYS A 36 11.63 -17.60 -8.48
CA LYS A 36 11.38 -16.65 -7.38
C LYS A 36 11.15 -15.22 -7.90
N MET A 37 11.96 -14.78 -8.86
CA MET A 37 11.81 -13.45 -9.47
C MET A 37 10.50 -13.31 -10.24
N THR A 38 10.12 -14.34 -11.01
CA THR A 38 8.87 -14.37 -11.77
C THR A 38 7.66 -14.33 -10.84
N ILE A 39 7.66 -15.16 -9.78
CA ILE A 39 6.62 -15.15 -8.75
C ILE A 39 6.55 -13.78 -8.07
N SER A 40 7.70 -13.17 -7.76
CA SER A 40 7.74 -11.83 -7.15
C SER A 40 7.04 -10.80 -8.02
N LYS A 41 7.40 -10.72 -9.31
CA LYS A 41 6.81 -9.76 -10.23
C LYS A 41 5.31 -10.01 -10.43
N CYS A 42 4.89 -11.26 -10.58
CA CYS A 42 3.46 -11.61 -10.63
C CYS A 42 2.71 -11.11 -9.39
N LEU A 43 3.28 -11.33 -8.20
CA LEU A 43 2.69 -10.90 -6.94
C LEU A 43 2.66 -9.37 -6.82
N GLY A 44 3.75 -8.69 -7.19
CA GLY A 44 3.86 -7.24 -7.22
C GLY A 44 2.81 -6.60 -8.14
N TYR A 45 2.66 -7.08 -9.38
CA TYR A 45 1.62 -6.62 -10.29
C TYR A 45 0.21 -6.99 -9.82
N GLY A 46 0.03 -8.15 -9.18
CA GLY A 46 -1.23 -8.51 -8.53
C GLY A 46 -1.63 -7.52 -7.44
N ILE A 47 -0.68 -7.09 -6.60
CA ILE A 47 -0.90 -6.07 -5.57
C ILE A 47 -1.21 -4.71 -6.21
N ILE A 48 -0.50 -4.34 -7.27
CA ILE A 48 -0.79 -3.11 -8.04
C ILE A 48 -2.23 -3.13 -8.56
N LEU A 49 -2.66 -4.22 -9.21
CA LEU A 49 -4.03 -4.36 -9.70
C LEU A 49 -5.06 -4.29 -8.57
N GLY A 50 -4.78 -4.93 -7.43
CA GLY A 50 -5.63 -4.84 -6.25
C GLY A 50 -5.74 -3.40 -5.72
N SER A 51 -4.63 -2.65 -5.73
CA SER A 51 -4.56 -1.27 -5.23
C SER A 51 -5.48 -0.31 -5.99
N LEU A 52 -5.79 -0.59 -7.26
CA LEU A 52 -6.71 0.19 -8.09
C LEU A 52 -8.13 0.28 -7.51
N LEU A 53 -8.53 -0.73 -6.73
CA LEU A 53 -9.89 -0.86 -6.22
C LEU A 53 -10.00 -0.53 -4.72
N VAL A 54 -8.89 -0.29 -4.03
CA VAL A 54 -8.88 -0.16 -2.55
C VAL A 54 -9.71 1.03 -2.07
N LYS A 55 -9.58 2.19 -2.72
CA LYS A 55 -10.26 3.43 -2.29
C LYS A 55 -11.48 3.76 -3.14
N VAL A 56 -11.71 3.04 -4.25
CA VAL A 56 -12.86 3.23 -5.14
C VAL A 56 -14.20 3.15 -4.39
N PRO A 57 -14.47 2.17 -3.51
CA PRO A 57 -15.71 2.14 -2.75
C PRO A 57 -15.94 3.39 -1.88
N GLN A 58 -14.86 3.96 -1.33
CA GLN A 58 -14.93 5.19 -0.53
C GLN A 58 -15.22 6.40 -1.42
N LEU A 59 -14.57 6.51 -2.60
CA LEU A 59 -14.84 7.57 -3.57
C LEU A 59 -16.30 7.56 -4.05
N VAL A 60 -16.82 6.38 -4.41
CA VAL A 60 -18.21 6.23 -4.84
C VAL A 60 -19.18 6.67 -3.76
N LYS A 61 -18.91 6.33 -2.48
CA LYS A 61 -19.74 6.77 -1.35
C LYS A 61 -19.74 8.29 -1.19
N ILE A 62 -18.58 8.95 -1.25
CA ILE A 62 -18.48 10.42 -1.11
C ILE A 62 -19.21 11.11 -2.26
N LEU A 63 -18.99 10.68 -3.50
CA LEU A 63 -19.63 11.26 -4.69
C LEU A 63 -21.14 11.05 -4.69
N GLY A 64 -21.60 9.86 -4.30
CA GLY A 64 -23.02 9.54 -4.20
C GLY A 64 -23.73 10.34 -3.11
N ALA A 65 -23.09 10.51 -1.94
CA ALA A 65 -23.63 11.31 -0.84
C ALA A 65 -23.46 12.82 -1.03
N LYS A 66 -22.58 13.26 -1.95
CA LYS A 66 -22.10 14.65 -2.07
C LYS A 66 -21.65 15.24 -0.72
N SER A 67 -21.10 14.38 0.14
CA SER A 67 -20.65 14.72 1.48
C SER A 67 -19.48 13.83 1.85
N ALA A 68 -18.53 14.41 2.60
CA ALA A 68 -17.37 13.70 3.14
C ALA A 68 -17.41 13.67 4.68
N GLU A 69 -18.60 13.82 5.27
CA GLU A 69 -18.80 13.76 6.71
C GLU A 69 -18.30 12.43 7.30
N GLY A 70 -17.63 12.51 8.45
CA GLY A 70 -17.00 11.36 9.10
C GLY A 70 -15.60 11.00 8.58
N ILE A 71 -15.12 11.64 7.50
CA ILE A 71 -13.75 11.44 6.99
C ILE A 71 -12.84 12.53 7.53
N SER A 72 -11.79 12.12 8.26
CA SER A 72 -10.81 13.05 8.84
C SER A 72 -9.74 13.44 7.82
N ILE A 73 -9.66 14.72 7.48
CA ILE A 73 -8.60 15.27 6.61
C ILE A 73 -7.20 15.06 7.17
N ILE A 74 -7.05 15.04 8.51
CA ILE A 74 -5.77 14.78 9.18
C ILE A 74 -5.35 13.33 8.91
N SER A 75 -6.27 12.39 9.10
CA SER A 75 -6.00 10.97 8.81
C SER A 75 -5.67 10.76 7.34
N THR A 76 -6.41 11.40 6.42
CA THR A 76 -6.13 11.32 4.98
C THR A 76 -4.78 11.94 4.61
N THR A 77 -4.38 13.01 5.29
CA THR A 77 -3.06 13.65 5.07
C THR A 77 -1.92 12.77 5.57
N LEU A 78 -2.08 12.09 6.71
CA LEU A 78 -1.09 11.13 7.20
C LEU A 78 -0.94 9.92 6.27
N GLU A 79 -2.04 9.46 5.68
CA GLU A 79 -2.02 8.42 4.66
C GLU A 79 -1.29 8.88 3.39
N LEU A 80 -1.58 10.09 2.91
CA LEU A 80 -0.86 10.70 1.80
C LEU A 80 0.64 10.83 2.07
N LEU A 81 1.02 11.28 3.26
CA LEU A 81 2.42 11.40 3.64
C LEU A 81 3.13 10.04 3.58
N ALA A 82 2.53 8.98 4.15
CA ALA A 82 3.13 7.65 4.12
C ALA A 82 3.30 7.12 2.69
N VAL A 83 2.29 7.28 1.83
CA VAL A 83 2.33 6.82 0.45
C VAL A 83 3.33 7.62 -0.38
N VAL A 84 3.40 8.94 -0.21
CA VAL A 84 4.38 9.81 -0.88
C VAL A 84 5.81 9.45 -0.46
N SER A 85 6.04 9.20 0.83
CA SER A 85 7.34 8.74 1.34
C SER A 85 7.81 7.47 0.64
N THR A 86 6.95 6.44 0.57
CA THR A 86 7.29 5.18 -0.11
C THR A 86 7.49 5.36 -1.60
N LEU A 87 6.66 6.14 -2.26
CA LEU A 87 6.79 6.43 -3.69
C LEU A 87 8.12 7.15 -4.01
N CYS A 88 8.39 8.27 -3.36
CA CYS A 88 9.56 9.09 -3.67
C CYS A 88 10.87 8.38 -3.30
N TYR A 89 10.89 7.66 -2.17
CA TYR A 89 12.04 6.85 -1.79
C TYR A 89 12.33 5.74 -2.80
N SER A 90 11.30 4.97 -3.18
CA SER A 90 11.47 3.86 -4.13
C SER A 90 11.85 4.35 -5.53
N TYR A 91 11.30 5.49 -5.95
CA TYR A 91 11.67 6.14 -7.20
C TYR A 91 13.13 6.62 -7.18
N SER A 92 13.56 7.30 -6.13
CA SER A 92 14.94 7.79 -5.97
C SER A 92 15.96 6.64 -5.97
N LYS A 93 15.59 5.48 -5.43
CA LYS A 93 16.39 4.25 -5.44
C LYS A 93 16.37 3.47 -6.76
N ASN A 94 15.63 3.94 -7.77
CA ASN A 94 15.45 3.27 -9.06
C ASN A 94 14.93 1.82 -8.93
N TYR A 95 14.07 1.56 -7.94
CA TYR A 95 13.44 0.25 -7.81
C TYR A 95 12.47 -0.03 -8.96
N PRO A 96 12.22 -1.32 -9.30
CA PRO A 96 11.28 -1.66 -10.35
C PRO A 96 9.85 -1.24 -9.95
N PHE A 97 9.05 -0.84 -10.95
CA PHE A 97 7.68 -0.38 -10.74
C PHE A 97 6.80 -1.42 -10.03
N SER A 98 7.03 -2.73 -10.24
CA SER A 98 6.34 -3.81 -9.53
C SER A 98 6.47 -3.73 -8.00
N SER A 99 7.54 -3.10 -7.49
CA SER A 99 7.78 -2.96 -6.05
C SER A 99 7.02 -1.81 -5.39
N TYR A 100 6.66 -0.75 -6.11
CA TYR A 100 6.05 0.45 -5.50
C TYR A 100 4.86 1.03 -6.28
N GLY A 101 4.48 0.42 -7.41
CA GLY A 101 3.44 0.95 -8.29
C GLY A 101 2.06 1.06 -7.64
N ASP A 102 1.79 0.28 -6.60
CA ASP A 102 0.58 0.41 -5.78
C ASP A 102 0.53 1.77 -5.08
N SER A 103 1.69 2.30 -4.68
CA SER A 103 1.80 3.60 -4.03
C SER A 103 1.41 4.73 -4.98
N VAL A 104 1.65 4.59 -6.29
CA VAL A 104 1.17 5.55 -7.30
C VAL A 104 -0.36 5.59 -7.33
N PHE A 105 -1.00 4.43 -7.42
CA PHE A 105 -2.46 4.36 -7.50
C PHE A 105 -3.14 4.75 -6.19
N LEU A 106 -2.55 4.39 -5.05
CA LEU A 106 -3.02 4.82 -3.74
C LEU A 106 -2.86 6.33 -3.54
N LEU A 107 -1.76 6.93 -4.03
CA LEU A 107 -1.57 8.38 -4.00
C LEU A 107 -2.68 9.09 -4.74
N LEU A 108 -2.95 8.69 -5.99
CA LEU A 108 -3.99 9.31 -6.82
C LEU A 108 -5.37 9.20 -6.18
N GLN A 109 -5.77 8.00 -5.72
CA GLN A 109 -7.08 7.81 -5.12
C GLN A 109 -7.21 8.53 -3.77
N THR A 110 -6.17 8.54 -2.94
CA THR A 110 -6.20 9.21 -1.63
C THR A 110 -6.15 10.73 -1.78
N ALA A 111 -5.44 11.26 -2.78
CA ALA A 111 -5.44 12.67 -3.11
C ALA A 111 -6.83 13.12 -3.60
N ALA A 112 -7.50 12.31 -4.41
CA ALA A 112 -8.88 12.55 -4.81
C ALA A 112 -9.83 12.58 -3.60
N ILE A 113 -9.67 11.66 -2.64
CA ILE A 113 -10.44 11.70 -1.38
C ILE A 113 -10.16 12.98 -0.61
N ALA A 114 -8.89 13.36 -0.42
CA ALA A 114 -8.52 14.59 0.30
C ALA A 114 -9.13 15.84 -0.36
N PHE A 115 -9.10 15.91 -1.69
CA PHE A 115 -9.74 16.97 -2.45
C PHE A 115 -11.25 17.02 -2.19
N LEU A 116 -11.94 15.89 -2.32
CA LEU A 116 -13.39 15.82 -2.11
C LEU A 116 -13.79 16.15 -0.66
N VAL A 117 -12.96 15.78 0.32
CA VAL A 117 -13.16 16.14 1.73
C VAL A 117 -13.18 17.65 1.92
N LEU A 118 -12.20 18.37 1.35
CA LEU A 118 -12.13 19.83 1.45
C LEU A 118 -13.21 20.52 0.59
N PHE A 119 -13.49 19.97 -0.59
CA PHE A 119 -14.48 20.51 -1.51
C PHE A 119 -15.90 20.43 -0.94
N TYR A 120 -16.35 19.25 -0.50
CA TYR A 120 -17.65 19.08 0.14
C TYR A 120 -17.71 19.66 1.56
N GLY A 121 -16.56 19.91 2.20
CA GLY A 121 -16.45 20.68 3.43
C GLY A 121 -16.65 22.19 3.26
N GLY A 122 -17.04 22.67 2.06
CA GLY A 122 -17.32 24.08 1.78
C GLY A 122 -16.07 24.94 1.57
N ARG A 123 -14.89 24.33 1.34
CA ARG A 123 -13.61 25.04 1.17
C ARG A 123 -12.94 24.70 -0.18
N PRO A 124 -13.57 25.00 -1.33
CA PRO A 124 -13.04 24.60 -2.65
C PRO A 124 -11.68 25.23 -2.97
N ALA A 125 -11.43 26.49 -2.56
CA ALA A 125 -10.13 27.13 -2.74
C ALA A 125 -9.03 26.41 -1.95
N ALA A 126 -9.32 25.97 -0.72
CA ALA A 126 -8.38 25.18 0.07
C ALA A 126 -8.15 23.80 -0.55
N ALA A 127 -9.18 23.18 -1.14
CA ALA A 127 -9.04 21.92 -1.86
C ALA A 127 -8.05 22.03 -3.02
N LEU A 128 -8.21 23.05 -3.87
CA LEU A 128 -7.29 23.33 -4.99
C LEU A 128 -5.88 23.62 -4.51
N ALA A 129 -5.73 24.51 -3.51
CA ALA A 129 -4.43 24.86 -2.94
C ALA A 129 -3.73 23.64 -2.33
N TYR A 130 -4.47 22.79 -1.60
CA TYR A 130 -3.94 21.55 -1.02
C TYR A 130 -3.45 20.59 -2.12
N THR A 131 -4.24 20.37 -3.17
CA THR A 131 -3.83 19.50 -4.28
C THR A 131 -2.64 20.04 -5.05
N ALA A 132 -2.57 21.35 -5.28
CA ALA A 132 -1.44 21.98 -5.94
C ALA A 132 -0.16 21.89 -5.09
N ALA A 133 -0.28 22.13 -3.78
CA ALA A 133 0.82 21.98 -2.83
C ALA A 133 1.31 20.53 -2.78
N LEU A 134 0.41 19.55 -2.72
CA LEU A 134 0.75 18.12 -2.76
C LEU A 134 1.51 17.76 -4.05
N ALA A 135 0.99 18.18 -5.21
CA ALA A 135 1.62 17.91 -6.49
C ALA A 135 3.02 18.55 -6.59
N ALA A 136 3.16 19.81 -6.13
CA ALA A 136 4.45 20.49 -6.07
C ALA A 136 5.43 19.79 -5.12
N SER A 137 4.99 19.37 -3.93
CA SER A 137 5.82 18.62 -2.98
C SER A 137 6.30 17.30 -3.58
N VAL A 138 5.42 16.53 -4.22
CA VAL A 138 5.80 15.27 -4.88
C VAL A 138 6.80 15.53 -6.01
N ALA A 139 6.57 16.56 -6.84
CA ALA A 139 7.49 16.91 -7.92
C ALA A 139 8.88 17.29 -7.40
N VAL A 140 8.96 18.05 -6.31
CA VAL A 140 10.24 18.41 -5.66
C VAL A 140 10.92 17.17 -5.09
N LEU A 141 10.19 16.30 -4.39
CA LEU A 141 10.73 15.08 -3.78
C LEU A 141 11.21 14.04 -4.79
N MET A 142 10.62 14.01 -5.99
CA MET A 142 11.07 13.16 -7.10
C MET A 142 12.19 13.78 -7.94
N SER A 143 12.49 15.07 -7.73
CA SER A 143 13.58 15.75 -8.44
C SER A 143 14.96 15.39 -7.85
N PRO A 144 16.05 15.59 -8.61
CA PRO A 144 17.41 15.39 -8.10
C PRO A 144 17.82 16.31 -6.95
N VAL A 145 17.00 17.32 -6.63
CA VAL A 145 17.25 18.31 -5.58
C VAL A 145 16.99 17.73 -4.19
N ALA A 146 16.15 16.70 -4.07
CA ALA A 146 15.79 16.11 -2.79
C ALA A 146 16.96 15.30 -2.21
N PRO A 147 17.46 15.62 -1.00
CA PRO A 147 18.53 14.85 -0.37
C PRO A 147 18.05 13.44 -0.01
N GLU A 148 18.87 12.44 -0.30
CA GLU A 148 18.57 11.04 -0.03
C GLU A 148 18.27 10.79 1.47
N GLN A 149 18.93 11.52 2.37
CA GLN A 149 18.70 11.43 3.81
C GLN A 149 17.28 11.84 4.20
N VAL A 150 16.71 12.82 3.51
CA VAL A 150 15.32 13.27 3.75
C VAL A 150 14.35 12.19 3.29
N LEU A 151 14.55 11.62 2.10
CA LEU A 151 13.72 10.54 1.58
C LEU A 151 13.80 9.28 2.45
N TRP A 152 14.98 8.92 2.92
CA TRP A 152 15.16 7.81 3.85
C TRP A 152 14.48 8.08 5.19
N ALA A 153 14.64 9.27 5.77
CA ALA A 153 13.98 9.63 7.04
C ALA A 153 12.45 9.61 6.90
N MET A 154 11.92 10.10 5.78
CA MET A 154 10.51 10.01 5.43
C MET A 154 10.06 8.55 5.36
N GLN A 155 10.80 7.68 4.68
CA GLN A 155 10.46 6.25 4.59
C GLN A 155 10.57 5.52 5.94
N ALA A 156 11.56 5.87 6.76
CA ALA A 156 11.72 5.33 8.11
C ALA A 156 10.57 5.78 9.03
N SER A 157 10.03 6.99 8.85
CA SER A 157 8.87 7.46 9.61
C SER A 157 7.60 6.65 9.33
N VAL A 158 7.49 6.00 8.16
CA VAL A 158 6.37 5.10 7.82
C VAL A 158 6.34 3.91 8.76
N LEU A 159 7.51 3.33 9.09
CA LEU A 159 7.65 2.26 10.08
C LEU A 159 6.99 2.66 11.40
N LEU A 160 7.41 3.81 11.92
CA LEU A 160 7.00 4.32 13.21
C LEU A 160 5.50 4.60 13.21
N THR A 161 4.99 5.19 12.13
CA THR A 161 3.56 5.47 11.97
C THR A 161 2.74 4.19 12.03
N VAL A 162 3.16 3.13 11.33
CA VAL A 162 2.47 1.83 11.32
C VAL A 162 2.48 1.22 12.72
N ILE A 163 3.64 1.16 13.37
CA ILE A 163 3.78 0.58 14.72
C ILE A 163 2.91 1.34 15.72
N CYS A 164 2.99 2.66 15.76
CA CYS A 164 2.20 3.48 16.67
C CYS A 164 0.70 3.31 16.42
N ALA A 165 0.24 3.42 15.18
CA ALA A 165 -1.18 3.31 14.84
C ALA A 165 -1.75 1.94 15.22
N ARG A 166 -1.01 0.86 14.95
CA ARG A 166 -1.44 -0.51 15.28
C ARG A 166 -1.36 -0.80 16.77
N SER A 167 -0.38 -0.24 17.47
CA SER A 167 -0.27 -0.39 18.93
C SER A 167 -1.43 0.29 19.66
N ILE A 168 -1.83 1.50 19.22
CA ILE A 168 -3.01 2.20 19.76
C ILE A 168 -4.27 1.36 19.54
N GLN A 169 -4.46 0.80 18.33
CA GLN A 169 -5.59 -0.08 18.04
C GLN A 169 -5.57 -1.35 18.90
N ALA A 170 -4.41 -1.98 19.06
CA ALA A 170 -4.26 -3.19 19.86
C ALA A 170 -4.59 -2.93 21.33
N PHE A 171 -4.11 -1.81 21.88
CA PHE A 171 -4.43 -1.39 23.24
C PHE A 171 -5.93 -1.09 23.41
N ALA A 172 -6.55 -0.42 22.44
CA ALA A 172 -7.99 -0.15 22.46
C ALA A 172 -8.81 -1.45 22.49
N ASN A 173 -8.44 -2.44 21.67
CA ASN A 173 -9.10 -3.76 21.66
C ASN A 173 -8.97 -4.46 23.02
N PHE A 174 -7.78 -4.43 23.61
CA PHE A 174 -7.53 -5.01 24.93
C PHE A 174 -8.36 -4.34 26.01
N ARG A 175 -8.34 -3.00 26.07
CA ARG A 175 -9.10 -2.21 27.05
C ARG A 175 -10.61 -2.41 26.93
N ASN A 176 -11.11 -2.57 25.71
CA ASN A 176 -12.55 -2.77 25.47
C ASN A 176 -13.00 -4.21 25.70
N GLY A 177 -12.09 -5.19 25.70
CA GLY A 177 -12.43 -6.62 25.77
C GLY A 177 -13.21 -7.14 24.55
N HIS A 178 -13.27 -6.36 23.48
CA HIS A 178 -13.90 -6.69 22.20
C HIS A 178 -13.28 -5.89 21.06
N THR A 179 -13.43 -6.36 19.82
CA THR A 179 -12.90 -5.68 18.62
C THR A 179 -13.95 -4.81 17.91
N GLY A 180 -15.20 -4.82 18.35
CA GLY A 180 -16.25 -3.94 17.83
C GLY A 180 -16.59 -4.25 16.36
N GLN A 181 -16.55 -3.23 15.50
CA GLN A 181 -16.86 -3.33 14.07
C GLN A 181 -15.62 -3.62 13.19
N LEU A 182 -14.50 -4.05 13.78
CA LEU A 182 -13.30 -4.38 13.01
C LEU A 182 -13.58 -5.58 12.08
N SER A 183 -13.29 -5.40 10.79
CA SER A 183 -13.48 -6.43 9.76
C SER A 183 -12.32 -7.44 9.75
N ILE A 184 -12.61 -8.70 10.08
CA ILE A 184 -11.63 -9.79 10.02
C ILE A 184 -11.05 -9.95 8.61
N VAL A 185 -11.88 -9.83 7.59
CA VAL A 185 -11.47 -9.95 6.18
C VAL A 185 -10.44 -8.88 5.84
N THR A 186 -10.67 -7.64 6.27
CA THR A 186 -9.74 -6.53 6.04
C THR A 186 -8.38 -6.79 6.69
N PHE A 187 -8.35 -7.25 7.95
CA PHE A 187 -7.09 -7.50 8.64
C PHE A 187 -6.34 -8.74 8.11
N LEU A 188 -7.05 -9.77 7.63
CA LEU A 188 -6.42 -10.90 6.92
C LEU A 188 -5.80 -10.46 5.60
N LEU A 189 -6.52 -9.65 4.80
CA LEU A 189 -5.97 -9.11 3.55
C LEU A 189 -4.75 -8.22 3.80
N LEU A 190 -4.78 -7.39 4.85
CA LEU A 190 -3.62 -6.57 5.25
C LEU A 190 -2.44 -7.44 5.68
N PHE A 191 -2.68 -8.52 6.42
CA PHE A 191 -1.64 -9.46 6.84
C PHE A 191 -1.00 -10.20 5.65
N PHE A 192 -1.81 -10.82 4.79
CA PHE A 192 -1.28 -11.54 3.63
C PHE A 192 -0.67 -10.60 2.59
N GLY A 193 -1.24 -9.40 2.40
CA GLY A 193 -0.69 -8.38 1.51
C GLY A 193 0.66 -7.86 1.99
N SER A 194 0.83 -7.59 3.29
CA SER A 194 2.12 -7.18 3.83
C SER A 194 3.14 -8.34 3.80
N LEU A 195 2.71 -9.57 4.03
CA LEU A 195 3.56 -10.76 3.91
C LEU A 195 4.06 -10.97 2.48
N ALA A 196 3.17 -10.84 1.50
CA ALA A 196 3.50 -10.84 0.08
C ALA A 196 4.56 -9.78 -0.24
N ARG A 197 4.39 -8.56 0.30
CA ARG A 197 5.33 -7.45 0.12
C ARG A 197 6.70 -7.69 0.75
N ILE A 198 6.82 -8.48 1.83
CA ILE A 198 8.13 -8.90 2.36
C ILE A 198 8.87 -9.68 1.28
N PHE A 199 8.24 -10.73 0.74
CA PHE A 199 8.85 -11.57 -0.29
C PHE A 199 9.22 -10.74 -1.54
N THR A 200 8.29 -9.93 -2.06
CA THR A 200 8.60 -9.13 -3.26
C THR A 200 9.71 -8.13 -3.03
N SER A 201 9.74 -7.48 -1.86
CA SER A 201 10.77 -6.48 -1.55
C SER A 201 12.16 -7.10 -1.44
N ILE A 202 12.28 -8.29 -0.85
CA ILE A 202 13.55 -9.01 -0.79
C ILE A 202 14.03 -9.36 -2.21
N GLN A 203 13.14 -9.81 -3.08
CA GLN A 203 13.54 -10.22 -4.44
C GLN A 203 13.78 -9.05 -5.39
N GLU A 204 13.02 -7.96 -5.28
CA GLU A 204 13.04 -6.86 -6.24
C GLU A 204 13.89 -5.66 -5.82
N THR A 205 14.10 -5.44 -4.52
CA THR A 205 14.81 -4.25 -4.01
C THR A 205 16.05 -4.61 -3.19
N GLY A 206 16.00 -5.70 -2.41
CA GLY A 206 17.03 -6.01 -1.41
C GLY A 206 17.15 -4.96 -0.29
N ASP A 207 16.19 -4.03 -0.16
CA ASP A 207 16.26 -2.90 0.75
C ASP A 207 15.76 -3.26 2.16
N SER A 208 16.68 -3.29 3.12
CA SER A 208 16.36 -3.59 4.53
C SER A 208 15.36 -2.63 5.15
N THR A 209 15.29 -1.37 4.73
CA THR A 209 14.34 -0.38 5.26
C THR A 209 12.92 -0.70 4.79
N ILE A 210 12.72 -0.99 3.51
CA ILE A 210 11.42 -1.39 2.96
C ILE A 210 10.99 -2.75 3.54
N VAL A 211 11.92 -3.70 3.61
CA VAL A 211 11.65 -5.02 4.19
C VAL A 211 11.24 -4.90 5.67
N ALA A 212 11.95 -4.08 6.46
CA ALA A 212 11.60 -3.84 7.86
C ALA A 212 10.19 -3.22 8.01
N ASN A 213 9.80 -2.29 7.14
CA ASN A 213 8.44 -1.73 7.10
C ASN A 213 7.38 -2.82 6.93
N TYR A 214 7.56 -3.72 5.96
CA TYR A 214 6.58 -4.79 5.72
C TYR A 214 6.62 -5.89 6.78
N VAL A 215 7.77 -6.18 7.38
CA VAL A 215 7.89 -7.09 8.54
C VAL A 215 7.09 -6.54 9.71
N ALA A 216 7.32 -5.28 10.10
CA ALA A 216 6.59 -4.65 11.19
C ALA A 216 5.09 -4.58 10.90
N SER A 217 4.70 -4.19 9.68
CA SER A 217 3.29 -4.19 9.26
C SER A 217 2.66 -5.59 9.40
N THR A 218 3.36 -6.64 8.98
CA THR A 218 2.89 -8.03 9.07
C THR A 218 2.70 -8.46 10.52
N LEU A 219 3.68 -8.20 11.40
CA LEU A 219 3.58 -8.53 12.82
C LEU A 219 2.44 -7.77 13.51
N CYS A 220 2.29 -6.48 13.23
CA CYS A 220 1.20 -5.68 13.76
C CYS A 220 -0.17 -6.15 13.27
N ASN A 221 -0.30 -6.48 11.98
CA ASN A 221 -1.56 -7.00 11.43
C ASN A 221 -1.88 -8.38 12.03
N ALA A 222 -0.87 -9.25 12.19
CA ALA A 222 -1.04 -10.56 12.85
C ALA A 222 -1.54 -10.42 14.29
N MET A 223 -0.99 -9.46 15.05
CA MET A 223 -1.44 -9.17 16.42
C MET A 223 -2.93 -8.79 16.45
N ILE A 224 -3.39 -7.92 15.54
CA ILE A 224 -4.81 -7.53 15.48
C ILE A 224 -5.69 -8.72 15.06
N VAL A 225 -5.25 -9.52 14.07
CA VAL A 225 -5.96 -10.74 13.67
C VAL A 225 -6.11 -11.69 14.86
N ALA A 226 -5.04 -11.90 15.65
CA ALA A 226 -5.09 -12.73 16.84
C ALA A 226 -6.09 -12.17 17.88
N GLN A 227 -6.13 -10.85 18.09
CA GLN A 227 -7.12 -10.22 18.97
C GLN A 227 -8.55 -10.39 18.46
N ILE A 228 -8.79 -10.33 17.15
CA ILE A 228 -10.12 -10.56 16.56
C ILE A 228 -10.60 -11.99 16.86
N PHE A 229 -9.73 -12.98 16.70
CA PHE A 229 -10.08 -14.37 17.04
C PHE A 229 -10.28 -14.56 18.55
N TYR A 230 -9.39 -14.00 19.37
CA TYR A 230 -9.47 -14.12 20.83
C TYR A 230 -10.76 -13.49 21.40
N TYR A 231 -11.12 -12.29 20.94
CA TYR A 231 -12.32 -11.58 21.39
C TYR A 231 -13.58 -11.84 20.56
N TRP A 232 -13.58 -12.87 19.70
CA TRP A 232 -14.68 -13.13 18.75
C TRP A 232 -16.04 -13.25 19.46
N SER A 233 -16.13 -14.12 20.47
CA SER A 233 -17.36 -14.37 21.22
C SER A 233 -17.86 -13.13 21.98
N SER A 234 -16.95 -12.37 22.59
CA SER A 234 -17.27 -11.12 23.30
C SER A 234 -17.81 -10.06 22.35
N THR A 235 -17.20 -9.95 21.17
CA THR A 235 -17.61 -9.01 20.12
C THR A 235 -19.00 -9.34 19.58
N GLN A 236 -19.28 -10.60 19.28
CA GLN A 236 -20.61 -11.04 18.82
C GLN A 236 -21.70 -10.75 19.86
N LYS A 237 -21.42 -10.98 21.16
CA LYS A 237 -22.37 -10.65 22.24
C LYS A 237 -22.64 -9.15 22.33
N LYS A 238 -21.64 -8.30 22.08
CA LYS A 238 -21.78 -6.84 22.11
C LYS A 238 -22.57 -6.33 20.91
N LEU A 239 -22.29 -6.83 19.71
CA LEU A 239 -22.96 -6.42 18.48
C LEU A 239 -24.45 -6.80 18.45
N LYS A 240 -24.84 -7.92 19.07
CA LYS A 240 -26.26 -8.32 19.21
C LYS A 240 -27.07 -7.46 20.18
N LYS A 241 -26.39 -6.67 21.03
CA LYS A 241 -27.01 -5.81 22.06
C LYS A 241 -27.06 -4.33 21.64
N ALA A 242 -26.42 -3.97 20.54
CA ALA A 242 -26.39 -2.62 19.97
C ALA A 242 -27.44 -2.50 18.87
#